data_AF-A0A6J2WFG9-F1
#
_entry.id   AF-A0A6J2WFG9-F1
#
_cell.length_a   1.000
_cell.length_b   1.000
_cell.length_c   1.000
_cell.angle_alpha   90.00
_cell.angle_beta   90.00
_cell.angle_gamma   90.00
#
_symmetry.space_group_name_H-M   'P 1'
#
loop_
_entity.id
_entity.type
_entity.pdbx_description
1 polymer ?
#
loop_
_entity_poly.entity_id
_entity_poly.type
_entity_poly.pdbx_seq_one_letter_code
_entity_poly.pdbx_strand_id
1 'polypeptide(L)'
;MAKIAKTHEDIEAQILEIQGMKAALVEEGEQGVGLDSTGYYDQEIYGGSDSRFAGYVTSIAANEQEDDDEEDSSTSLLGQKKPGYHAPVAILNAIPQSDEQYDPFAEHRPQKIADREDEYKRRRQQMIISPERHDPFADAVLLCQSCLHSLLRVQQLILCRLW
;
A
#
# COMPACT_ATOMS: atom_id res chain seq x y z
N MET A 1 -13.93 -37.83 -27.96
CA MET A 1 -13.27 -36.99 -28.99
C MET A 1 -14.38 -36.39 -29.86
N ALA A 2 -14.62 -35.08 -29.77
CA ALA A 2 -15.67 -34.42 -30.55
C ALA A 2 -15.30 -34.48 -32.05
N LYS A 3 -16.23 -34.94 -32.88
CA LYS A 3 -16.06 -34.99 -34.34
C LYS A 3 -16.06 -33.55 -34.83
N ILE A 4 -14.97 -33.10 -35.43
CA ILE A 4 -14.86 -31.76 -36.00
C ILE A 4 -15.83 -31.67 -37.19
N ALA A 5 -16.81 -30.77 -37.13
CA ALA A 5 -17.74 -30.49 -38.21
C ALA A 5 -16.96 -29.99 -39.44
N LYS A 6 -17.19 -30.59 -40.61
CA LYS A 6 -16.44 -30.30 -41.85
C LYS A 6 -17.26 -29.55 -42.90
N THR A 7 -18.60 -29.56 -42.80
CA THR A 7 -19.50 -28.87 -43.71
C THR A 7 -20.13 -27.65 -43.03
N HIS A 8 -20.57 -26.67 -43.80
CA HIS A 8 -21.17 -25.44 -43.28
C HIS A 8 -22.45 -25.72 -42.49
N GLU A 9 -23.29 -26.65 -42.98
CA GLU A 9 -24.54 -27.08 -42.33
C GLU A 9 -24.28 -27.77 -40.98
N ASP A 10 -23.26 -28.63 -40.90
CA ASP A 10 -22.86 -29.28 -39.64
C ASP A 10 -22.39 -28.26 -38.58
N ILE A 11 -21.72 -27.19 -39.02
CA ILE A 11 -21.23 -26.12 -38.13
C ILE A 11 -22.42 -25.31 -37.59
N GLU A 12 -23.42 -25.00 -38.42
CA GLU A 12 -24.62 -24.27 -37.99
C GLU A 12 -25.45 -25.08 -36.99
N ALA A 13 -25.65 -26.39 -37.26
CA ALA A 13 -26.34 -27.28 -36.33
C ALA A 13 -25.62 -27.35 -34.97
N GLN A 14 -24.28 -27.43 -34.97
CA GLN A 14 -23.48 -27.45 -33.76
C GLN A 14 -23.56 -26.11 -32.99
N ILE A 15 -23.59 -24.97 -33.69
CA ILE A 15 -23.74 -23.66 -33.05
C ILE A 15 -25.11 -23.55 -32.36
N LEU A 16 -26.18 -24.02 -32.99
CA LEU A 16 -27.52 -24.01 -32.39
C LEU A 16 -27.60 -24.91 -31.15
N GLU A 17 -26.98 -26.09 -31.20
CA GLU A 17 -26.88 -27.00 -30.05
C GLU A 17 -26.12 -26.34 -28.89
N ILE A 18 -24.95 -25.75 -29.16
CA ILE A 18 -24.14 -25.05 -28.14
C ILE A 18 -24.89 -23.86 -27.56
N GLN A 19 -25.64 -23.11 -28.36
CA GLN A 19 -26.44 -21.98 -27.87
C GLN A 19 -27.60 -22.43 -26.99
N GLY A 20 -28.28 -23.53 -27.34
CA GLY A 20 -29.33 -24.13 -26.52
C GLY A 20 -28.80 -24.66 -25.18
N MET A 21 -27.67 -25.37 -25.19
CA MET A 21 -27.02 -25.83 -23.97
C MET A 21 -26.51 -24.68 -23.10
N LYS A 22 -25.98 -23.61 -23.72
CA LYS A 22 -25.53 -22.43 -22.99
C LYS A 22 -26.68 -21.71 -22.29
N ALA A 23 -27.83 -21.57 -22.94
CA ALA A 23 -29.00 -20.96 -22.32
C ALA A 23 -29.48 -21.76 -21.08
N ALA A 24 -29.40 -23.08 -21.13
CA ALA A 24 -29.75 -23.93 -19.98
C ALA A 24 -28.74 -23.84 -18.82
N LEU A 25 -27.46 -23.58 -19.09
CA LEU A 25 -26.41 -23.48 -18.07
C LEU A 25 -26.30 -22.10 -17.42
N VAL A 26 -26.74 -21.03 -18.08
CA VAL A 26 -26.70 -19.66 -17.52
C VAL A 26 -27.63 -19.54 -16.30
N GLU A 27 -28.77 -20.23 -16.29
CA GLU A 27 -29.71 -20.24 -15.16
C GLU A 27 -29.10 -20.81 -13.86
N GLU A 28 -28.07 -21.67 -13.95
CA GLU A 28 -27.39 -22.23 -12.76
C GLU A 28 -26.09 -21.50 -12.38
N GLY A 29 -25.54 -20.64 -13.26
CA GLY A 29 -24.19 -20.08 -13.11
C GLY A 29 -24.11 -18.67 -12.50
N GLU A 30 -25.23 -17.94 -12.40
CA GLU A 30 -25.26 -16.56 -11.89
C GLU A 30 -25.64 -16.45 -10.41
N GLN A 31 -25.63 -17.56 -9.67
CA GLN A 31 -25.89 -17.53 -8.23
C GLN A 31 -24.63 -17.13 -7.45
N GLY A 32 -24.30 -15.84 -7.51
CA GLY A 32 -23.24 -15.24 -6.71
C GLY A 32 -23.53 -15.38 -5.21
N VAL A 33 -22.50 -15.66 -4.42
CA VAL A 33 -22.58 -15.69 -2.96
C VAL A 33 -22.42 -14.25 -2.45
N GLY A 34 -23.43 -13.75 -1.73
CA GLY A 34 -23.37 -12.45 -1.06
C GLY A 34 -22.34 -12.43 0.06
N LEU A 35 -21.78 -11.26 0.38
CA LEU A 35 -20.72 -11.09 1.38
C LEU A 35 -21.12 -11.61 2.78
N ASP A 36 -22.38 -11.42 3.16
CA ASP A 36 -22.91 -11.90 4.44
C ASP A 36 -23.43 -13.34 4.37
N SER A 37 -23.55 -13.92 3.18
CA SER A 37 -24.18 -15.21 2.99
C SER A 37 -23.18 -16.36 3.14
N THR A 38 -23.64 -17.44 3.78
CA THR A 38 -22.91 -18.71 3.79
C THR A 38 -23.02 -19.31 2.40
N GLY A 39 -21.92 -19.25 1.64
CA GLY A 39 -21.88 -19.78 0.27
C GLY A 39 -22.14 -21.27 0.17
N TYR A 40 -22.22 -21.77 -1.06
CA TYR A 40 -22.62 -23.15 -1.34
C TYR A 40 -21.49 -24.18 -1.22
N TYR A 41 -20.26 -23.74 -0.95
CA TYR A 41 -19.07 -24.59 -0.92
C TYR A 41 -18.94 -25.34 0.40
N ASP A 42 -18.52 -26.60 0.32
CA ASP A 42 -18.12 -27.44 1.47
C ASP A 42 -19.16 -27.46 2.62
N GLN A 43 -20.46 -27.43 2.28
CA GLN A 43 -21.56 -27.46 3.25
C GLN A 43 -21.53 -28.69 4.15
N GLU A 44 -21.04 -29.82 3.63
CA GLU A 44 -20.88 -31.07 4.38
C GLU A 44 -19.77 -31.01 5.44
N ILE A 45 -18.81 -30.09 5.28
CA ILE A 45 -17.69 -29.90 6.21
C ILE A 45 -18.01 -28.79 7.22
N TYR A 46 -18.57 -27.68 6.75
CA TYR A 46 -18.82 -26.49 7.57
C TYR A 46 -20.28 -26.35 8.05
N GLY A 47 -21.13 -27.34 7.78
CA GLY A 47 -22.43 -27.49 8.41
C GLY A 47 -23.55 -26.59 7.89
N GLY A 48 -23.37 -25.97 6.71
CA GLY A 48 -24.39 -25.26 5.92
C GLY A 48 -25.24 -24.20 6.64
N SER A 49 -24.89 -23.86 7.87
CA SER A 49 -25.70 -23.04 8.78
C SER A 49 -24.87 -21.87 9.28
N ASP A 50 -25.55 -20.76 9.60
CA ASP A 50 -24.90 -19.52 10.04
C ASP A 50 -24.36 -19.59 11.49
N SER A 51 -24.14 -20.81 11.99
CA SER A 51 -23.58 -21.08 13.32
C SER A 51 -22.14 -20.61 13.50
N ARG A 52 -21.48 -20.14 12.43
CA ARG A 52 -20.14 -19.52 12.49
C ARG A 52 -20.07 -18.31 13.44
N PHE A 53 -21.20 -17.65 13.68
CA PHE A 53 -21.29 -16.52 14.61
C PHE A 53 -21.86 -16.90 15.98
N ALA A 54 -22.14 -18.19 16.24
CA ALA A 54 -22.67 -18.62 17.52
C ALA A 54 -21.66 -18.32 18.64
N GLY A 55 -22.05 -17.47 19.60
CA GLY A 55 -21.20 -17.05 20.72
C GLY A 55 -20.41 -15.76 20.50
N TYR A 56 -20.51 -15.13 19.32
CA TYR A 56 -19.92 -13.83 19.03
C TYR A 56 -20.98 -12.73 18.93
N VAL A 57 -20.58 -11.50 19.25
CA VAL A 57 -21.40 -10.31 19.03
C VAL A 57 -21.17 -9.86 17.59
N THR A 58 -22.20 -9.91 16.75
CA THR A 58 -22.13 -9.59 15.31
C THR A 58 -22.23 -8.10 14.99
N SER A 59 -22.43 -7.26 16.02
CA SER A 59 -22.53 -5.81 15.88
C SER A 59 -21.82 -5.10 17.03
N ILE A 60 -20.86 -4.24 16.71
CA ILE A 60 -20.26 -3.33 17.70
C ILE A 60 -21.23 -2.16 17.89
N ALA A 61 -21.46 -1.73 19.14
CA ALA A 61 -22.31 -0.57 19.41
C ALA A 61 -21.67 0.68 18.79
N ALA A 62 -22.40 1.38 17.92
CA ALA A 62 -21.92 2.61 17.28
C ALA A 62 -21.69 3.79 18.25
N ASN A 63 -21.87 3.57 19.56
CA ASN A 63 -21.80 4.58 20.61
C ASN A 63 -21.02 4.14 21.86
N GLU A 64 -20.25 3.04 21.82
CA GLU A 64 -19.27 2.74 22.87
C GLU A 64 -18.00 3.59 22.68
N GLN A 65 -18.19 4.91 22.70
CA GLN A 65 -17.20 5.81 23.25
C GLN A 65 -17.49 5.78 24.74
N GLU A 66 -16.92 4.84 25.49
CA GLU A 66 -16.76 5.09 26.91
C GLU A 66 -15.93 6.38 27.00
N ASP A 67 -16.58 7.41 27.55
CA ASP A 67 -15.94 8.57 28.13
C ASP A 67 -14.94 8.07 29.17
N ASP A 68 -13.73 7.73 28.72
CA ASP A 68 -12.56 7.75 29.58
C ASP A 68 -12.20 9.23 29.73
N ASP A 69 -12.77 9.81 30.79
CA ASP A 69 -12.55 11.15 31.28
C ASP A 69 -11.05 11.37 31.58
N GLU A 70 -10.25 11.70 30.55
CA GLU A 70 -9.06 12.54 30.72
C GLU A 70 -9.11 13.73 29.75
N GLU A 71 -9.63 14.81 30.32
CA GLU A 71 -9.51 16.22 29.96
C GLU A 71 -8.25 16.57 29.14
N ASP A 72 -8.38 16.70 27.82
CA ASP A 72 -7.58 17.68 27.07
C ASP A 72 -8.29 18.17 25.80
N SER A 73 -9.55 18.58 25.96
CA SER A 73 -10.19 19.52 25.03
C SER A 73 -9.76 20.94 25.38
N SER A 74 -8.53 21.30 25.01
CA SER A 74 -8.16 22.71 24.86
C SER A 74 -7.97 23.04 23.38
N THR A 75 -9.06 23.52 22.80
CA THR A 75 -9.06 24.28 21.55
C THR A 75 -8.28 25.58 21.78
N SER A 76 -6.95 25.55 21.64
CA SER A 76 -6.12 26.76 21.70
C SER A 76 -5.31 26.92 20.42
N LEU A 77 -5.83 27.78 19.55
CA LEU A 77 -5.31 28.16 18.24
C LEU A 77 -3.93 28.85 18.25
N LEU A 78 -3.25 28.97 19.39
CA LEU A 78 -1.88 29.52 19.46
C LEU A 78 -1.05 28.75 20.49
N GLY A 79 -0.91 27.44 20.25
CA GLY A 79 0.03 26.61 20.98
C GLY A 79 1.46 27.15 20.84
N GLN A 80 1.92 27.86 21.87
CA GLN A 80 3.33 28.08 22.16
C GLN A 80 4.05 26.77 21.89
N LYS A 81 5.00 26.77 20.96
CA LYS A 81 5.83 25.60 20.65
C LYS A 81 6.54 25.21 21.94
N LYS A 82 5.95 24.27 22.69
CA LYS A 82 6.62 23.60 23.79
C LYS A 82 7.98 23.15 23.23
N PRO A 83 9.12 23.48 23.85
CA PRO A 83 10.40 22.94 23.41
C PRO A 83 10.20 21.43 23.37
N GLY A 84 10.33 20.85 22.18
CA GLY A 84 9.91 19.48 21.93
C GLY A 84 10.46 18.59 23.03
N TYR A 85 9.64 17.65 23.51
CA TYR A 85 10.03 16.54 24.38
C TYR A 85 11.03 15.58 23.69
N HIS A 86 11.84 16.11 22.77
CA HIS A 86 12.85 15.42 21.98
C HIS A 86 14.20 16.08 22.24
N ALA A 87 15.24 15.27 22.37
CA ALA A 87 16.58 15.78 22.60
C ALA A 87 17.01 16.73 21.47
N PRO A 88 17.70 17.84 21.78
CA PRO A 88 18.22 18.74 20.75
C PRO A 88 19.20 17.99 19.85
N VAL A 89 19.13 18.26 18.54
CA VAL A 89 19.92 17.60 17.49
C VAL A 89 21.43 17.62 17.77
N ALA A 90 21.92 18.66 18.45
CA ALA A 90 23.32 18.76 18.87
C ALA A 90 23.75 17.65 19.84
N ILE A 91 22.85 17.18 20.71
CA ILE A 91 23.12 16.06 21.64
C ILE A 91 23.05 14.73 20.89
N LEU A 92 22.13 14.58 19.93
CA LEU A 92 22.01 13.36 19.12
C LEU A 92 23.28 13.06 18.31
N ASN A 93 23.94 14.10 17.79
CA ASN A 93 25.19 13.95 17.02
C ASN A 93 26.43 13.78 17.91
N ALA A 94 26.34 14.17 19.20
CA ALA A 94 27.44 14.05 20.16
C ALA A 94 27.46 12.69 20.87
N ILE A 95 26.36 11.93 20.81
CA ILE A 95 26.34 10.54 21.24
C ILE A 95 27.19 9.75 20.23
N PRO A 96 28.32 9.16 20.65
CA PRO A 96 29.09 8.30 19.76
C PRO A 96 28.20 7.12 19.38
N GLN A 97 27.68 7.14 18.15
CA GLN A 97 27.11 5.96 17.54
C GLN A 97 28.29 5.00 17.41
N SER A 98 28.37 3.98 18.27
CA SER A 98 29.41 2.95 18.18
C SER A 98 29.42 2.43 16.75
N ASP A 99 30.56 2.48 16.05
CA ASP A 99 30.70 2.04 14.65
C ASP A 99 30.29 0.56 14.44
N GLU A 100 30.18 -0.17 15.55
CA GLU A 100 29.64 -1.51 15.65
C GLU A 100 28.18 -1.44 16.12
N GLN A 101 27.26 -1.06 15.23
CA GLN A 101 25.85 -1.45 15.40
C GLN A 101 25.77 -2.97 15.24
N TYR A 102 26.15 -3.68 16.31
CA TYR A 102 26.03 -5.12 16.41
C TYR A 102 24.54 -5.46 16.46
N ASP A 103 23.99 -5.82 15.30
CA ASP A 103 22.65 -6.39 15.19
C ASP A 103 22.71 -7.82 15.77
N PRO A 104 22.08 -8.08 16.94
CA PRO A 104 22.12 -9.40 17.58
C PRO A 104 21.44 -10.49 16.74
N PHE A 105 20.68 -10.11 15.71
CA PHE A 105 20.06 -11.02 14.76
C PHE A 105 20.81 -11.11 13.43
N ALA A 106 21.98 -10.48 13.28
CA ALA A 106 22.77 -10.54 12.06
C ALA A 106 23.08 -11.97 11.63
N GLU A 107 23.33 -12.87 12.59
CA GLU A 107 23.61 -14.29 12.33
C GLU A 107 22.36 -15.07 11.88
N HIS A 108 21.18 -14.75 12.41
CA HIS A 108 19.92 -15.41 12.06
C HIS A 108 19.20 -14.76 10.87
N ARG A 109 19.74 -13.66 10.34
CA ARG A 109 19.14 -12.96 9.23
C ARG A 109 19.20 -13.84 7.98
N PRO A 110 18.05 -14.11 7.32
CA PRO A 110 18.10 -14.77 6.03
C PRO A 110 18.91 -13.92 5.05
N GLN A 111 19.82 -14.56 4.30
CA GLN A 111 20.67 -13.87 3.30
C GLN A 111 19.82 -12.99 2.37
N LYS A 112 20.35 -11.86 1.91
CA LYS A 112 19.60 -10.99 1.01
C LYS A 112 19.50 -11.62 -0.37
N ILE A 113 18.47 -11.23 -1.12
CA ILE A 113 18.29 -11.69 -2.51
C ILE A 113 19.52 -11.30 -3.36
N ALA A 114 20.09 -10.11 -3.13
CA ALA A 114 21.30 -9.64 -3.81
C ALA A 114 22.52 -10.55 -3.61
N ASP A 115 22.65 -11.18 -2.43
CA ASP A 115 23.80 -12.05 -2.12
C ASP A 115 23.66 -13.44 -2.77
N ARG A 116 22.44 -13.82 -3.15
CA ARG A 116 22.11 -15.11 -3.78
C ARG A 116 22.04 -15.05 -5.31
N GLU A 117 22.11 -13.87 -5.91
CA GLU A 117 21.89 -13.66 -7.34
C GLU A 117 23.21 -13.56 -8.14
N ASP A 118 23.20 -14.11 -9.36
CA ASP A 118 24.31 -14.01 -10.30
C ASP A 118 24.46 -12.59 -10.89
N GLU A 119 25.65 -12.28 -11.42
CA GLU A 119 25.94 -10.97 -12.02
C GLU A 119 24.98 -10.58 -13.16
N TYR A 120 24.51 -11.54 -13.97
CA TYR A 120 23.53 -11.27 -15.03
C TYR A 120 22.16 -10.87 -14.46
N LYS A 121 21.73 -11.50 -13.36
CA LYS A 121 20.46 -11.16 -12.68
C LYS A 121 20.53 -9.79 -12.04
N ARG A 122 21.68 -9.41 -11.47
CA ARG A 122 21.92 -8.08 -10.89
C ARG A 122 21.72 -6.95 -11.91
N ARG A 123 22.07 -7.17 -13.18
CA ARG A 123 21.89 -6.17 -14.26
C ARG A 123 20.43 -5.76 -14.45
N ARG A 124 19.46 -6.65 -14.18
CA ARG A 124 18.03 -6.32 -14.32
C ARG A 124 17.57 -5.17 -13.42
N GLN A 125 18.22 -5.02 -12.26
CA GLN A 125 17.87 -3.97 -11.29
C GLN A 125 18.32 -2.59 -11.78
N GLN A 126 19.33 -2.54 -12.66
CA GLN A 126 19.88 -1.31 -13.22
C GLN A 126 19.21 -0.92 -14.55
N MET A 127 18.33 -1.77 -15.09
CA MET A 127 17.62 -1.46 -16.33
C MET A 127 16.43 -0.53 -16.05
N ILE A 128 16.41 0.60 -16.74
CA ILE A 128 15.30 1.55 -16.70
C ILE A 128 14.17 0.98 -17.58
N ILE A 129 13.10 0.47 -16.94
CA ILE A 129 11.98 -0.23 -17.61
C ILE A 129 10.99 0.75 -18.25
N SER A 130 10.84 1.94 -17.68
CA SER A 130 9.94 2.97 -18.20
C SER A 130 10.70 4.28 -18.36
N PRO A 131 10.27 5.18 -19.27
CA PRO A 131 10.76 6.56 -19.28
C PRO A 131 10.74 7.19 -17.89
N GLU A 132 11.62 8.17 -17.67
CA GLU A 132 11.66 8.94 -16.43
C GLU A 132 10.26 9.51 -16.13
N ARG A 133 9.74 9.20 -14.94
CA ARG A 133 8.50 9.79 -14.47
C ARG A 133 8.83 11.21 -14.01
N HIS A 134 8.20 12.21 -14.61
CA HIS A 134 8.31 13.59 -14.14
C HIS A 134 7.85 13.66 -12.68
N ASP A 135 8.76 13.98 -11.76
CA ASP A 135 8.45 14.16 -10.35
C ASP A 135 7.68 15.48 -10.17
N PRO A 136 6.39 15.47 -9.77
CA PRO A 136 5.61 16.69 -9.59
C PRO A 136 6.07 17.53 -8.38
N PHE A 137 6.95 16.99 -7.52
CA PHE A 137 7.48 17.70 -6.35
C PHE A 137 8.87 18.31 -6.57
N ALA A 138 9.56 17.96 -7.66
CA ALA A 138 10.89 18.50 -7.99
C ALA A 138 10.84 20.01 -8.30
N ASP A 139 9.77 20.49 -8.93
CA ASP A 139 9.60 21.90 -9.30
C ASP A 139 9.42 22.83 -8.08
N ALA A 140 8.86 22.31 -6.98
CA ALA A 140 8.66 23.08 -5.75
C ALA A 140 9.97 23.35 -4.99
N VAL A 141 10.96 22.45 -5.11
CA VAL A 141 12.26 22.59 -4.45
C VAL A 141 13.15 23.63 -5.16
N LEU A 142 13.05 23.74 -6.48
CA LEU A 142 13.85 24.69 -7.27
C LEU A 142 13.38 26.16 -7.11
N LEU A 143 12.09 26.38 -6.87
CA LEU A 143 11.56 27.71 -6.56
C LEU A 143 12.03 28.24 -5.19
N CYS A 144 12.30 27.36 -4.22
CA CYS A 144 12.79 27.78 -2.90
C CYS A 144 14.28 28.17 -2.92
N GLN A 145 15.12 27.48 -3.70
CA GLN A 145 16.57 27.77 -3.75
C GLN A 145 16.90 29.09 -4.45
N SER A 146 16.13 29.47 -5.48
CA SER A 146 16.31 30.72 -6.22
C SER A 146 15.93 31.97 -5.40
N CYS A 147 14.91 31.86 -4.54
CA CYS A 147 14.57 32.92 -3.57
C CYS A 147 15.67 33.09 -2.50
N LEU A 148 16.25 32.00 -2.00
CA LEU A 148 17.31 32.07 -0.99
C LEU A 148 18.61 32.66 -1.55
N HIS A 149 18.99 32.33 -2.80
CA HIS A 149 20.20 32.87 -3.44
C HIS A 149 20.10 34.36 -3.80
N SER A 150 18.92 34.83 -4.17
CA SER A 150 18.70 36.25 -4.50
C SER A 150 18.72 37.13 -3.24
N LEU A 151 18.13 36.67 -2.13
CA LEU A 151 18.19 37.35 -0.83
C LEU A 151 19.62 37.44 -0.28
N LEU A 152 20.42 36.37 -0.39
CA LEU A 152 21.82 36.38 0.04
C LEU A 152 22.68 37.38 -0.75
N ARG A 153 22.47 37.47 -2.08
CA ARG A 153 23.19 38.44 -2.93
C ARG A 153 22.80 39.89 -2.64
N VAL A 154 21.53 40.16 -2.37
CA VAL A 154 21.06 41.51 -2.01
C VAL A 154 21.64 41.92 -0.65
N GLN A 155 21.66 41.02 0.34
CA GLN A 155 22.22 41.31 1.65
C GLN A 155 23.74 41.55 1.60
N GLN A 156 24.47 40.81 0.76
CA GLN A 156 25.90 41.01 0.55
C GLN A 156 26.23 42.34 -0.16
N LEU A 157 25.40 42.77 -1.12
CA LEU A 157 25.53 44.08 -1.77
C LEU A 157 25.21 45.26 -0.83
N ILE A 158 24.27 45.07 0.12
CA ILE A 158 23.94 46.09 1.13
C ILE A 158 25.08 46.22 2.14
N LEU A 159 25.65 45.09 2.60
CA LEU A 159 26.81 45.08 3.51
C LEU A 159 28.06 45.70 2.87
N CYS A 160 28.31 45.48 1.58
CA CYS A 160 29.43 46.11 0.86
C CYS A 160 29.22 47.61 0.55
N ARG A 161 28.04 48.18 0.82
CA ARG A 161 27.77 49.62 0.67
C ARG A 161 27.73 50.38 2.00
N LEU A 162 27.78 49.67 3.13
CA LEU A 162 27.79 50.23 4.49
C LEU A 162 29.19 50.23 5.14
N TRP A 163 30.21 49.81 4.41
CA TRP A 163 31.62 49.91 4.77
C TRP A 163 32.40 50.47 3.57
#